data_AF-A0A093INV6-F1
#
_entry.id   AF-A0A093INV6-F1
#
_cell.length_a   1.000
_cell.length_b   1.000
_cell.length_c   1.000
_cell.angle_alpha   90.00
_cell.angle_beta   90.00
_cell.angle_gamma   90.00
#
_symmetry.space_group_name_H-M   'P 1'
#
loop_
_entity.id
_entity.type
_entity.pdbx_description
1 polymer ?
#
loop_
_entity_poly.entity_id
_entity_poly.type
_entity_poly.pdbx_seq_one_letter_code
_entity_poly.pdbx_strand_id
1 'polypeptide(L)'
;QIVDLDVKRNRNREALRALHKDAEPEGKAMVCFGNMFIELPKAQTKEMLRKDQESLDEEISKLRKELRVKVNRLFEAQGKPELKGFNLNPMTAEEMKLINRILEG
;
A
#
# COMPACT_ATOMS: atom_id res chain seq x y z
N GLN A 1 0.67 10.75 -9.21
CA GLN A 1 1.37 10.44 -7.94
C GLN A 1 0.76 9.25 -7.19
N ILE A 2 -0.43 9.33 -6.59
CA ILE A 2 -1.02 8.17 -5.86
C ILE A 2 -1.20 6.95 -6.79
N VAL A 3 -1.68 7.17 -8.02
CA VAL A 3 -1.85 6.10 -9.03
C VAL A 3 -0.50 5.44 -9.35
N ASP A 4 0.55 6.23 -9.56
CA ASP A 4 1.88 5.72 -9.91
C ASP A 4 2.49 4.89 -8.77
N LEU A 5 2.31 5.35 -7.52
CA LEU A 5 2.74 4.60 -6.33
C LEU A 5 1.98 3.28 -6.19
N ASP A 6 0.67 3.28 -6.50
CA ASP A 6 -0.15 2.07 -6.45
C ASP A 6 0.25 1.06 -7.53
N VAL A 7 0.60 1.54 -8.74
CA VAL A 7 1.16 0.71 -9.80
C VAL A 7 2.49 0.08 -9.36
N LYS A 8 3.38 0.85 -8.74
CA LYS A 8 4.65 0.31 -8.18
C LYS A 8 4.40 -0.74 -7.11
N ARG A 9 3.46 -0.49 -6.20
CA ARG A 9 3.08 -1.44 -5.15
C ARG A 9 2.59 -2.76 -5.74
N ASN A 10 1.72 -2.71 -6.75
CA ASN A 10 1.23 -3.91 -7.42
C ASN A 10 2.35 -4.68 -8.12
N ARG A 11 3.27 -4.00 -8.81
CA ARG A 11 4.46 -4.63 -9.40
C ARG A 11 5.34 -5.31 -8.35
N ASN A 12 5.54 -4.71 -7.18
CA ASN A 12 6.26 -5.36 -6.08
C ASN A 12 5.55 -6.62 -5.59
N ARG A 13 4.21 -6.64 -5.55
CA ARG A 13 3.45 -7.85 -5.17
C ARG A 13 3.58 -8.94 -6.22
N GLU A 14 3.58 -8.59 -7.50
CA GLU A 14 3.81 -9.53 -8.60
C GLU A 14 5.23 -10.12 -8.53
N ALA A 15 6.25 -9.27 -8.30
CA ALA A 15 7.64 -9.70 -8.14
C ALA A 15 7.81 -10.65 -6.95
N LEU A 16 7.24 -10.33 -5.78
CA LEU A 16 7.26 -11.22 -4.62
C LEU A 16 6.58 -12.55 -4.91
N ARG A 17 5.44 -12.55 -5.60
CA ARG A 17 4.73 -13.78 -5.99
C ARG A 17 5.58 -14.63 -6.92
N ALA A 18 6.24 -14.02 -7.90
CA ALA A 18 7.16 -14.72 -8.80
C ALA A 18 8.31 -15.39 -8.02
N LEU A 19 8.95 -14.66 -7.10
CA LEU A 19 10.03 -15.17 -6.25
C LEU A 19 9.58 -16.26 -5.26
N HIS A 20 8.29 -16.31 -4.93
CA HIS A 20 7.72 -17.35 -4.07
C HIS A 20 7.34 -18.62 -4.82
N LYS A 21 6.90 -18.50 -6.09
CA LYS A 21 6.51 -19.64 -6.93
C LYS A 21 7.72 -20.34 -7.57
N ASP A 22 8.88 -19.69 -7.55
CA ASP A 22 10.10 -20.21 -8.12
C ASP A 22 10.57 -21.52 -7.44
N ALA A 23 11.00 -22.49 -8.24
CA ALA A 23 11.32 -23.85 -7.78
C ALA A 23 12.62 -23.92 -6.98
N GLU A 24 13.50 -22.93 -7.14
CA GLU A 24 14.78 -22.84 -6.44
C GLU A 24 14.79 -21.66 -5.46
N PRO A 25 14.41 -21.88 -4.18
CA PRO A 25 14.22 -20.81 -3.20
C PRO A 25 15.53 -20.15 -2.73
N GLU A 26 16.66 -20.85 -2.83
CA GLU A 26 18.00 -20.40 -2.43
C GLU A 26 18.82 -19.81 -3.58
N GLY A 27 18.24 -19.77 -4.78
CA GLY A 27 18.89 -19.19 -5.95
C GLY A 27 19.08 -17.68 -5.85
N LYS A 28 19.64 -17.13 -6.92
CA LYS A 28 19.82 -15.69 -7.07
C LYS A 28 18.73 -15.10 -7.97
N ALA A 29 18.48 -13.81 -7.80
CA ALA A 29 17.56 -13.04 -8.62
C ALA A 29 18.27 -11.81 -9.18
N MET A 30 17.98 -11.49 -10.43
CA MET A 30 18.49 -10.27 -11.06
C MET A 30 17.52 -9.12 -10.77
N VAL A 31 18.01 -8.09 -10.10
CA VAL A 31 17.24 -6.91 -9.67
C VAL A 31 17.70 -5.70 -10.48
N CYS A 32 16.75 -4.90 -10.97
CA CYS A 32 17.06 -3.66 -11.67
C CYS A 32 17.11 -2.48 -10.67
N PHE A 33 18.26 -1.83 -10.57
CA PHE A 33 18.47 -0.62 -9.79
C PHE A 33 18.87 0.53 -10.71
N GLY A 34 17.94 1.44 -10.97
CA GLY A 34 18.16 2.56 -11.88
C GLY A 34 18.39 2.04 -13.31
N ASN A 35 19.64 2.11 -13.77
CA ASN A 35 20.07 1.63 -15.08
C ASN A 35 20.96 0.37 -15.00
N MET A 36 21.14 -0.21 -13.81
CA MET A 36 21.99 -1.37 -13.58
C MET A 36 21.18 -2.60 -13.22
N PHE A 37 21.66 -3.78 -13.60
CA PHE A 37 21.16 -5.06 -13.12
C PHE A 37 22.16 -5.66 -12.13
N ILE A 38 21.67 -6.00 -10.94
CA ILE A 38 22.48 -6.55 -9.85
C ILE A 38 21.92 -7.92 -9.49
N GLU A 39 22.78 -8.90 -9.39
CA GLU A 39 22.41 -10.24 -8.94
C GLU A 39 22.48 -10.30 -7.41
N LEU A 40 21.35 -10.60 -6.76
CA LEU A 40 21.23 -10.69 -5.31
C LEU A 40 20.62 -12.03 -4.91
N PRO A 41 20.92 -12.57 -3.72
CA PRO A 41 20.21 -13.71 -3.18
C PRO A 41 18.69 -13.46 -3.13
N LYS A 42 17.88 -14.48 -3.45
CA LYS A 42 16.42 -14.37 -3.40
C LYS A 42 15.90 -13.99 -2.02
N ALA A 43 16.56 -14.45 -0.95
CA ALA A 43 16.20 -14.08 0.43
C ALA A 43 16.31 -12.56 0.67
N GLN A 44 17.44 -11.96 0.28
CA GLN A 44 17.66 -10.51 0.39
C GLN A 44 16.70 -9.73 -0.51
N THR A 45 16.46 -10.21 -1.73
CA THR A 45 15.52 -9.58 -2.68
C THR A 45 14.09 -9.57 -2.11
N LYS A 46 13.66 -10.66 -1.45
CA LYS A 46 12.34 -10.74 -0.80
C LYS A 46 12.23 -9.74 0.36
N GLU A 47 13.25 -9.62 1.19
CA GLU A 47 13.26 -8.65 2.29
C GLU A 47 13.20 -7.21 1.78
N MET A 48 14.00 -6.88 0.77
CA MET A 48 13.99 -5.57 0.13
C MET A 48 12.61 -5.23 -0.44
N LEU A 49 12.00 -6.13 -1.22
CA LEU A 49 10.67 -5.89 -1.79
C LEU A 49 9.57 -5.74 -0.72
N ARG A 50 9.71 -6.36 0.44
CA ARG A 50 8.79 -6.17 1.58
C ARG A 50 8.93 -4.80 2.21
N LYS A 51 10.16 -4.35 2.48
CA LYS A 51 10.43 -2.99 2.99
C LYS A 51 9.96 -1.90 2.03
N ASP A 52 10.14 -2.12 0.73
CA ASP A 52 9.63 -1.22 -0.30
C ASP A 52 8.09 -1.15 -0.28
N GLN A 53 7.40 -2.28 -0.05
CA GLN A 53 5.94 -2.28 0.08
C GLN A 53 5.47 -1.49 1.31
N GLU A 54 6.11 -1.66 2.46
CA GLU A 54 5.80 -0.92 3.68
C GLU A 54 5.95 0.59 3.46
N SER A 55 7.07 1.00 2.85
CA SER A 55 7.33 2.41 2.53
C SER A 55 6.31 3.00 1.55
N LEU A 56 5.94 2.23 0.51
CA LEU A 56 4.91 2.65 -0.45
C LEU A 56 3.54 2.79 0.21
N ASP A 57 3.15 1.87 1.10
CA ASP A 57 1.88 1.92 1.80
C ASP A 57 1.81 3.12 2.76
N GLU A 58 2.89 3.43 3.47
CA GLU A 58 3.01 4.63 4.30
C GLU A 58 2.86 5.92 3.47
N GLU A 59 3.57 6.02 2.34
CA GLU A 59 3.50 7.19 1.47
C GLU A 59 2.09 7.37 0.86
N ILE A 60 1.47 6.29 0.37
CA ILE A 60 0.10 6.31 -0.14
C ILE A 60 -0.88 6.75 0.94
N SER A 61 -0.75 6.22 2.16
CA SER A 61 -1.59 6.58 3.30
C SER A 61 -1.44 8.07 3.66
N LYS A 62 -0.21 8.57 3.69
CA LYS A 62 0.09 9.99 3.93
C LYS A 62 -0.52 10.89 2.86
N LEU A 63 -0.30 10.58 1.58
CA LEU A 63 -0.86 11.35 0.46
C LEU A 63 -2.39 11.39 0.48
N ARG A 64 -3.04 10.27 0.83
CA ARG A 64 -4.51 10.22 0.98
C ARG A 64 -4.99 11.12 2.12
N LYS A 65 -4.33 11.09 3.28
CA LYS A 65 -4.65 11.97 4.42
C LYS A 65 -4.49 13.44 4.06
N GLU A 66 -3.37 13.80 3.44
CA GLU A 66 -3.11 15.18 3.02
C GLU A 66 -4.11 15.67 1.97
N LEU A 67 -4.49 14.81 1.01
CA LEU A 67 -5.50 15.14 0.01
C LEU A 67 -6.85 15.45 0.68
N ARG A 68 -7.27 14.66 1.68
CA ARG A 68 -8.50 14.90 2.43
C ARG A 68 -8.52 16.28 3.08
N VAL A 69 -7.43 16.64 3.77
CA VAL A 69 -7.29 17.96 4.42
C VAL A 69 -7.36 19.10 3.40
N LYS A 70 -6.67 18.97 2.26
CA LYS A 70 -6.68 20.00 1.21
C LYS A 70 -8.06 20.16 0.58
N VAL A 71 -8.79 19.06 0.36
CA VAL A 71 -10.16 19.10 -0.17
C VAL A 71 -11.13 19.76 0.81
N ASN A 72 -11.05 19.45 2.11
CA ASN A 72 -11.92 20.10 3.10
C ASN A 72 -11.68 21.62 3.16
N ARG A 73 -10.42 22.06 3.20
CA ARG A 73 -10.06 23.49 3.15
C ARG A 73 -10.59 24.19 1.89
N LEU A 74 -10.57 23.50 0.74
CA LEU A 74 -11.14 24.02 -0.50
C LEU A 74 -12.66 24.19 -0.40
N PHE A 75 -13.36 23.23 0.21
CA PHE A 75 -14.81 23.28 0.39
C PHE A 75 -15.22 24.42 1.33
N GLU A 76 -14.50 24.58 2.46
CA GLU A 76 -14.67 25.70 3.38
C GLU A 76 -14.51 27.04 2.65
N ALA A 77 -13.45 27.20 1.86
CA ALA A 77 -13.19 28.41 1.07
C ALA A 77 -14.27 28.67 0.00
N GLN A 78 -14.95 27.64 -0.49
CA GLN A 78 -16.07 27.75 -1.42
C GLN A 78 -17.43 27.94 -0.73
N GLY A 79 -17.48 28.01 0.61
CA GLY A 79 -18.73 28.07 1.37
C GLY A 79 -19.58 26.79 1.26
N LYS A 80 -18.98 25.67 0.87
CA LYS A 80 -19.67 24.37 0.75
C LYS A 80 -19.56 23.61 2.06
N PRO A 81 -20.61 22.87 2.46
CA PRO A 81 -20.55 22.01 3.63
C PRO A 81 -19.52 20.88 3.45
N GLU A 82 -18.90 20.42 4.54
CA GLU A 82 -18.01 19.26 4.49
C GLU A 82 -18.70 18.00 3.94
N LEU A 83 -17.92 17.17 3.24
CA LEU A 83 -18.39 15.91 2.71
C LEU A 83 -18.65 14.90 3.83
N LYS A 84 -19.94 14.56 4.05
CA LYS A 84 -20.33 13.53 5.01
C LYS A 84 -19.67 12.20 4.66
N GLY A 85 -19.08 11.54 5.67
CA GLY A 85 -18.45 10.23 5.51
C GLY A 85 -17.04 10.25 4.87
N PHE A 86 -16.54 11.40 4.43
CA PHE A 86 -15.25 11.51 3.76
C PHE A 86 -14.05 11.21 4.67
N ASN A 87 -14.22 11.45 5.97
CA ASN A 87 -13.22 11.19 7.01
C ASN A 87 -13.33 9.78 7.63
N LEU A 88 -14.21 8.92 7.11
CA LEU A 88 -14.33 7.56 7.61
C LEU A 88 -13.10 6.73 7.24
N ASN A 89 -12.71 5.87 8.16
CA ASN A 89 -11.74 4.82 7.93
C ASN A 89 -12.49 3.50 7.74
N PRO A 90 -11.99 2.61 6.87
CA PRO A 90 -12.55 1.27 6.79
C PRO A 90 -12.38 0.56 8.14
N MET A 91 -13.43 -0.15 8.56
CA MET A 91 -13.34 -1.03 9.72
C MET A 91 -12.37 -2.17 9.46
N THR A 92 -11.62 -2.53 10.49
CA THR A 92 -10.78 -3.73 10.53
C THR A 92 -11.63 -4.98 10.63
N ALA A 93 -11.05 -6.12 10.26
CA ALA A 93 -11.73 -7.41 10.35
C ALA A 93 -12.13 -7.78 11.79
N GLU A 94 -11.39 -7.30 12.79
CA GLU A 94 -11.69 -7.50 14.21
C GLU A 94 -12.87 -6.66 14.66
N GLU A 95 -12.88 -5.37 14.30
CA GLU A 95 -14.02 -4.48 14.56
C GLU A 95 -15.30 -5.02 13.90
N MET A 96 -15.20 -5.57 12.69
CA MET A 96 -16.34 -6.17 11.98
C MET A 96 -16.88 -7.42 12.68
N LYS A 97 -15.99 -8.30 13.17
CA LYS A 97 -16.39 -9.48 13.95
C LYS A 97 -17.07 -9.08 15.26
N LEU A 98 -16.59 -8.03 15.92
CA LEU A 98 -17.18 -7.52 17.15
C LEU A 98 -18.60 -6.99 16.90
N ILE A 99 -18.78 -6.19 15.85
CA ILE A 99 -20.10 -5.66 15.47
C ILE A 99 -21.07 -6.79 15.13
N ASN A 100 -20.64 -7.79 14.36
CA ASN A 100 -21.52 -8.92 14.03
C ASN A 100 -21.96 -9.69 15.28
N ARG A 101 -21.07 -9.88 16.26
CA ARG A 101 -21.41 -10.52 17.53
C ARG A 101 -22.40 -9.70 18.37
N ILE A 102 -22.37 -8.37 18.27
CA ILE A 102 -23.31 -7.46 18.95
C ILE A 102 -24.67 -7.40 18.23
N LEU A 103 -24.68 -7.53 16.91
CA LEU A 103 -25.91 -7.49 16.10
C LEU A 103 -26.67 -8.84 16.05
N GLU A 104 -25.97 -9.96 16.27
CA GLU A 104 -26.54 -11.32 16.32
C GLU A 104 -26.93 -11.77 17.74
N GLY A 105 -26.65 -10.97 18.77
CA GLY A 105 -27.05 -11.21 20.17
C GLY A 105 -28.28 -10.41 20.56
#